data_AF-A0ABD3RDS3-F1
#
_entry.id   AF-A0ABD3RDS3-F1
#
_cell.length_a   1.000
_cell.length_b   1.000
_cell.length_c   1.000
_cell.angle_alpha   90.00
_cell.angle_beta   90.00
_cell.angle_gamma   90.00
#
_symmetry.space_group_name_H-M   'P 1'
#
loop_
_entity.id
_entity.type
_entity.pdbx_description
1 polymer ?
#
loop_
_entity_poly.entity_id
_entity_poly.type
_entity_poly.pdbx_seq_one_letter_code
_entity_poly.pdbx_strand_id
1 'polypeptide(L)'
;MHAVYLDYFMPNLEEGMMITDLADPDEKCQFFLDAGARNVALKMGERGSLLLGSTGERIRVPAFRENVMDTTGCGDTWSAGFIAGLSLKMSVAKAAGLGSAFGSLVASGLGSDAGIIDLESTLEFIKATPTLPLQDE
;
A
#
# COMPACT_ATOMS: atom_id res chain seq x y z
N MET A 1 20.40 7.84 -5.43
CA MET A 1 19.88 7.26 -4.17
C MET A 1 20.50 5.88 -3.99
N HIS A 2 20.80 5.47 -2.76
CA HIS A 2 21.44 4.18 -2.46
C HIS A 2 20.61 3.44 -1.40
N ALA A 3 19.72 2.56 -1.84
CA ALA A 3 18.65 1.93 -1.05
C ALA A 3 18.95 0.47 -0.65
N VAL A 4 20.21 0.04 -0.77
CA VAL A 4 20.67 -1.37 -0.60
C VAL A 4 20.38 -2.03 0.75
N TYR A 5 19.93 -1.26 1.75
CA TYR A 5 19.60 -1.75 3.09
C TYR A 5 18.08 -1.83 3.34
N LEU A 6 17.25 -1.52 2.35
CA LEU A 6 15.80 -1.54 2.48
C LEU A 6 15.21 -2.84 1.92
N ASP A 7 14.52 -3.60 2.78
CA ASP A 7 13.73 -4.77 2.35
C ASP A 7 12.46 -4.34 1.60
N TYR A 8 11.80 -3.28 2.07
CA TYR A 8 10.63 -2.68 1.43
C TYR A 8 10.77 -1.16 1.43
N PHE A 9 10.68 -0.54 0.25
CA PHE A 9 10.48 0.89 0.11
C PHE A 9 9.01 1.15 -0.23
N MET A 10 8.32 1.99 0.54
CA MET A 10 6.86 2.11 0.48
C MET A 10 6.37 3.55 0.19
N PRO A 11 6.71 4.15 -0.96
CA PRO A 11 6.26 5.50 -1.30
C PRO A 11 4.79 5.50 -1.75
N ASN A 12 4.16 6.66 -1.77
CA ASN A 12 2.95 6.91 -2.56
C ASN A 12 3.29 7.48 -3.96
N LEU A 13 2.29 7.67 -4.83
CA LEU A 13 2.50 8.21 -6.19
C LEU A 13 3.17 9.57 -6.22
N GLU A 14 2.77 10.49 -5.33
CA GLU A 14 3.28 11.86 -5.28
C GLU A 14 4.72 11.88 -4.76
N GLU A 15 5.01 11.14 -3.69
CA GLU A 15 6.37 10.92 -3.18
C GLU A 15 7.27 10.28 -4.22
N GLY A 16 6.77 9.27 -4.92
CA GLY A 16 7.49 8.62 -6.01
C GLY A 16 7.79 9.58 -7.16
N MET A 17 6.84 10.43 -7.55
CA MET A 17 7.07 11.48 -8.55
C MET A 17 8.13 12.48 -8.05
N MET A 18 8.02 12.99 -6.83
CA MET A 18 8.98 13.97 -6.28
C MET A 18 10.42 13.47 -6.22
N ILE A 19 10.62 12.16 -6.03
CA ILE A 19 11.97 11.56 -5.94
C ILE A 19 12.53 11.20 -7.32
N THR A 20 11.68 10.82 -8.27
CA THR A 20 12.12 10.20 -9.53
C THR A 20 11.90 11.07 -10.77
N ASP A 21 11.02 12.07 -10.69
CA ASP A 21 10.46 12.83 -11.82
C ASP A 21 9.74 11.97 -12.88
N LEU A 22 9.35 10.73 -12.55
CA LEU A 22 8.67 9.80 -13.46
C LEU A 22 7.14 9.81 -13.26
N ALA A 23 6.37 9.78 -14.34
CA ALA A 23 4.89 9.77 -14.29
C ALA A 23 4.31 8.36 -14.17
N ASP A 24 4.97 7.36 -14.75
CA ASP A 24 4.51 5.98 -14.77
C ASP A 24 4.78 5.26 -13.42
N PRO A 25 3.82 4.50 -12.86
CA PRO A 25 4.00 3.75 -11.61
C PRO A 25 5.06 2.64 -11.71
N ASP A 26 5.15 1.96 -12.84
CA ASP A 26 6.08 0.88 -13.08
C ASP A 26 7.52 1.40 -13.18
N GLU A 27 7.73 2.49 -13.93
CA GLU A 27 9.03 3.16 -14.03
C GLU A 27 9.51 3.69 -12.67
N LYS A 28 8.61 4.24 -11.84
CA LYS A 28 8.95 4.62 -10.45
C LYS A 28 9.46 3.42 -9.67
N CYS A 29 8.70 2.32 -9.65
CA CYS A 29 9.09 1.12 -8.91
C CYS A 29 10.43 0.59 -9.40
N GLN A 30 10.64 0.53 -10.72
CA GLN A 30 11.90 0.08 -11.30
C GLN A 30 13.08 0.95 -10.87
N PHE A 31 12.91 2.29 -10.86
CA PHE A 31 13.94 3.21 -10.36
C PHE A 31 14.38 2.90 -8.92
N PHE A 32 13.43 2.60 -8.03
CA PHE A 32 13.74 2.26 -6.63
C PHE A 32 14.42 0.89 -6.49
N LEU A 33 14.04 -0.09 -7.31
CA LEU A 33 14.70 -1.39 -7.38
C LEU A 33 16.14 -1.26 -7.89
N ASP A 34 16.36 -0.48 -8.96
CA ASP A 34 17.68 -0.21 -9.52
C ASP A 34 18.58 0.56 -8.52
N ALA A 35 17.97 1.38 -7.67
CA ALA A 35 18.65 2.04 -6.56
C ALA A 35 19.01 1.11 -5.38
N GLY A 36 18.56 -0.15 -5.42
CA GLY A 36 18.97 -1.22 -4.50
C GLY A 36 17.91 -1.68 -3.50
N ALA A 37 16.66 -1.17 -3.55
CA ALA A 37 15.59 -1.71 -2.71
C ALA A 37 15.27 -3.16 -3.12
N ARG A 38 15.04 -4.06 -2.16
CA ARG A 38 14.65 -5.45 -2.49
C ARG A 38 13.22 -5.53 -3.01
N ASN A 39 12.32 -4.75 -2.42
CA ASN A 39 10.93 -4.66 -2.82
C ASN A 39 10.46 -3.20 -2.75
N VAL A 40 9.51 -2.86 -3.60
CA VAL A 40 8.82 -1.57 -3.60
C VAL A 40 7.33 -1.83 -3.42
N ALA A 41 6.67 -1.10 -2.53
CA ALA A 41 5.22 -1.11 -2.38
C ALA A 41 4.67 0.30 -2.61
N LEU A 42 4.33 0.59 -3.86
CA LEU A 42 3.82 1.88 -4.30
C LEU A 42 2.32 2.00 -3.99
N LYS A 43 1.96 2.95 -3.13
CA LYS A 43 0.58 3.27 -2.74
C LYS A 43 -0.03 4.25 -3.76
N MET A 44 -1.22 3.94 -4.27
CA MET A 44 -1.84 4.66 -5.39
C MET A 44 -3.28 5.12 -5.09
N GLY A 45 -3.60 5.34 -3.80
CA GLY A 45 -4.93 5.78 -3.37
C GLY A 45 -6.02 4.78 -3.77
N GLU A 46 -7.10 5.27 -4.39
CA GLU A 46 -8.21 4.43 -4.87
C GLU A 46 -7.79 3.39 -5.92
N ARG A 47 -6.65 3.59 -6.60
CA ARG A 47 -6.07 2.64 -7.57
C ARG A 47 -5.39 1.45 -6.88
N GLY A 48 -5.38 1.43 -5.54
CA GLY A 48 -4.80 0.38 -4.72
C GLY A 48 -3.30 0.52 -4.54
N SER A 49 -2.58 -0.59 -4.58
CA SER A 49 -1.11 -0.61 -4.45
C SER A 49 -0.46 -1.56 -5.46
N LEU A 50 0.73 -1.19 -5.94
CA LEU A 50 1.60 -2.00 -6.78
C LEU A 50 2.83 -2.40 -5.99
N LEU A 51 3.08 -3.71 -5.88
CA LEU A 51 4.28 -4.24 -5.24
C LEU A 51 5.15 -4.93 -6.28
N LEU A 52 6.42 -4.49 -6.39
CA LEU A 52 7.44 -5.11 -7.23
C LEU A 52 8.61 -5.62 -6.38
N GLY A 53 9.11 -6.81 -6.71
CA GLY A 53 10.33 -7.39 -6.12
C GLY A 53 11.49 -7.40 -7.10
N SER A 54 12.72 -7.31 -6.59
CA SER A 54 13.95 -7.37 -7.41
C SER A 54 14.12 -8.71 -8.15
N THR A 55 13.36 -9.73 -7.76
CA THR A 55 13.35 -11.07 -8.36
C THR A 55 12.20 -11.29 -9.34
N GLY A 56 11.44 -10.24 -9.67
CA GLY A 56 10.39 -10.25 -10.69
C GLY A 56 8.97 -10.47 -10.16
N GLU A 57 8.78 -10.51 -8.83
CA GLU A 57 7.44 -10.54 -8.24
C GLU A 57 6.67 -9.27 -8.59
N ARG A 58 5.40 -9.44 -8.98
CA ARG A 58 4.46 -8.36 -9.24
C ARG A 58 3.14 -8.67 -8.56
N ILE A 59 2.68 -7.79 -7.68
CA ILE A 59 1.40 -7.92 -6.99
C ILE A 59 0.64 -6.59 -7.09
N ARG A 60 -0.60 -6.66 -7.58
CA ARG A 60 -1.56 -5.54 -7.51
C ARG A 60 -2.61 -5.87 -6.46
N VAL A 61 -2.83 -4.95 -5.53
CA VAL A 61 -3.87 -5.08 -4.49
C VAL A 61 -4.83 -3.91 -4.62
N PRO A 62 -6.14 -4.15 -4.78
CA PRO A 62 -7.11 -3.07 -4.88
C PRO A 62 -7.33 -2.38 -3.54
N ALA A 63 -7.84 -1.14 -3.58
CA ALA A 63 -8.39 -0.48 -2.39
C ALA A 63 -9.81 -0.99 -2.09
N PHE A 64 -10.27 -0.84 -0.85
CA PHE A 64 -11.65 -1.17 -0.49
C PHE A 64 -12.58 -0.02 -0.85
N ARG A 65 -13.83 -0.35 -1.23
CA ARG A 65 -14.84 0.66 -1.56
C ARG A 65 -15.39 1.25 -0.27
N GLU A 66 -14.96 2.47 0.06
CA GLU A 66 -15.39 3.21 1.25
C GLU A 66 -15.84 4.64 0.91
N ASN A 67 -16.60 5.24 1.82
CA ASN A 67 -16.94 6.66 1.75
C ASN A 67 -15.76 7.50 2.26
N VAL A 68 -14.93 8.00 1.36
CA VAL A 68 -13.72 8.76 1.69
C VAL A 68 -14.08 10.13 2.27
N MET A 69 -13.59 10.41 3.48
CA MET A 69 -13.79 11.63 4.25
C MET A 69 -12.50 12.45 4.39
N ASP A 70 -11.38 11.81 4.76
CA ASP A 70 -10.06 12.42 4.95
C ASP A 70 -8.97 11.39 4.62
N THR A 71 -7.97 11.75 3.82
CA THR A 71 -6.89 10.84 3.42
C THR A 71 -5.64 10.96 4.30
N THR A 72 -5.66 11.84 5.29
CA THR A 72 -4.58 12.04 6.25
C THR A 72 -4.26 10.71 6.95
N GLY A 73 -2.98 10.30 6.95
CA GLY A 73 -2.54 9.08 7.62
C GLY A 73 -2.83 7.76 6.90
N CYS A 74 -3.62 7.74 5.81
CA CYS A 74 -3.90 6.51 5.06
C CYS A 74 -2.64 5.79 4.57
N GLY A 75 -1.62 6.56 4.15
CA GLY A 75 -0.35 6.00 3.69
C GLY A 75 0.47 5.36 4.81
N ASP A 76 0.43 5.95 6.01
CA ASP A 76 1.13 5.45 7.21
C ASP A 76 0.43 4.20 7.75
N THR A 77 -0.90 4.22 7.83
CA THR A 77 -1.68 3.06 8.30
C THR A 77 -1.67 1.91 7.30
N TRP A 78 -1.57 2.19 6.00
CA TRP A 78 -1.28 1.14 5.00
C TRP A 78 0.04 0.45 5.32
N SER A 79 1.11 1.22 5.57
CA SER A 79 2.42 0.67 5.93
C SER A 79 2.37 -0.09 7.26
N ALA A 80 1.62 0.41 8.25
CA ALA A 80 1.42 -0.29 9.52
C ALA A 80 0.69 -1.64 9.34
N GLY A 81 -0.41 -1.67 8.58
CA GLY A 81 -1.15 -2.89 8.28
C GLY A 81 -0.33 -3.91 7.48
N PHE A 82 0.47 -3.43 6.52
CA PHE A 82 1.40 -4.28 5.77
C PHE A 82 2.45 -4.93 6.68
N ILE A 83 3.12 -4.13 7.51
CA ILE A 83 4.13 -4.61 8.47
C ILE A 83 3.51 -5.59 9.48
N ALA A 84 2.30 -5.29 9.97
CA ALA A 84 1.56 -6.18 10.87
C ALA A 84 1.28 -7.54 10.20
N GLY A 85 0.81 -7.54 8.94
CA GLY A 85 0.56 -8.76 8.18
C GLY A 85 1.82 -9.60 7.97
N LEU A 86 2.95 -8.98 7.63
CA LEU A 86 4.25 -9.66 7.52
C LEU A 86 4.71 -10.24 8.86
N SER A 87 4.53 -9.49 9.95
CA SER A 87 4.87 -9.94 11.31
C SER A 87 4.05 -11.17 11.73
N LEU A 88 2.79 -11.24 11.28
CA LEU A 88 1.90 -12.39 11.45
C LEU A 88 2.14 -13.52 10.43
N LYS A 89 3.23 -13.47 9.65
CA LYS A 89 3.62 -14.47 8.65
C LYS A 89 2.58 -14.67 7.54
N MET A 90 1.78 -13.65 7.25
CA MET A 90 0.92 -13.66 6.06
C MET A 90 1.77 -13.60 4.78
N SER A 91 1.22 -14.07 3.65
CA SER A 91 1.84 -13.83 2.35
C SER A 91 1.88 -12.34 2.04
N VAL A 92 2.84 -11.88 1.22
CA VAL A 92 2.98 -10.48 0.82
C VAL A 92 1.66 -9.91 0.29
N ALA A 93 0.94 -10.66 -0.56
CA ALA A 93 -0.36 -10.24 -1.07
C ALA A 93 -1.42 -10.07 0.04
N LYS A 94 -1.46 -10.98 1.04
CA LYS A 94 -2.39 -10.87 2.17
C LYS A 94 -2.01 -9.71 3.10
N ALA A 95 -0.72 -9.52 3.35
CA ALA A 95 -0.22 -8.39 4.12
C ALA A 95 -0.55 -7.06 3.44
N ALA A 96 -0.39 -6.97 2.11
CA ALA A 96 -0.76 -5.77 1.35
C ALA A 96 -2.28 -5.56 1.35
N GLY A 97 -3.08 -6.63 1.33
CA GLY A 97 -4.53 -6.56 1.55
C GLY A 97 -4.90 -6.00 2.93
N LEU A 98 -4.16 -6.38 3.98
CA LEU A 98 -4.34 -5.82 5.33
C LEU A 98 -3.96 -4.33 5.37
N GLY A 99 -2.85 -3.94 4.74
CA GLY A 99 -2.49 -2.53 4.55
C GLY A 99 -3.59 -1.74 3.83
N SER A 100 -4.12 -2.27 2.73
CA SER A 100 -5.22 -1.64 1.99
C SER A 100 -6.48 -1.48 2.85
N ALA A 101 -6.80 -2.43 3.72
CA ALA A 101 -7.91 -2.32 4.66
C ALA A 101 -7.68 -1.23 5.70
N PHE A 102 -6.48 -1.17 6.31
CA PHE A 102 -6.12 -0.12 7.27
C PHE A 102 -6.25 1.27 6.64
N GLY A 103 -5.66 1.48 5.47
CA GLY A 103 -5.75 2.76 4.76
C GLY A 103 -7.19 3.15 4.40
N SER A 104 -8.02 2.18 4.00
CA SER A 104 -9.42 2.43 3.63
C SER A 104 -10.30 2.74 4.84
N LEU A 105 -10.06 2.08 5.99
CA LEU A 105 -10.75 2.38 7.24
C LEU A 105 -10.43 3.79 7.74
N VAL A 106 -9.15 4.20 7.71
CA VAL A 106 -8.75 5.58 8.04
C VAL A 106 -9.39 6.58 7.09
N ALA A 107 -9.43 6.26 5.80
CA ALA A 107 -10.02 7.14 4.80
C ALA A 107 -11.50 7.47 5.09
N SER A 108 -12.22 6.61 5.83
CA SER A 108 -13.65 6.76 6.13
C SER A 108 -13.98 7.69 7.30
N GLY A 109 -12.98 8.19 8.03
CA GLY A 109 -13.16 9.12 9.15
C GLY A 109 -12.27 10.35 9.06
N LEU A 110 -12.21 11.14 10.13
CA LEU A 110 -11.39 12.35 10.20
C LEU A 110 -10.11 12.07 10.98
N GLY A 111 -8.97 12.55 10.49
CA GLY A 111 -7.67 12.36 11.13
C GLY A 111 -6.95 11.07 10.74
N SER A 112 -5.80 10.82 11.37
CA SER A 112 -4.81 9.83 10.90
C SER A 112 -4.98 8.39 11.40
N ASP A 113 -5.95 8.13 12.27
CA ASP A 113 -6.16 6.83 12.92
C ASP A 113 -7.63 6.39 12.95
N ALA A 114 -8.50 7.05 12.19
CA ALA A 114 -9.92 6.76 12.20
C ALA A 114 -10.25 5.33 11.73
N GLY A 115 -11.36 4.77 12.24
CA GLY A 115 -11.93 3.51 11.75
C GLY A 115 -11.20 2.21 12.13
N ILE A 116 -9.90 2.25 12.44
CA ILE A 116 -9.16 1.07 12.91
C ILE A 116 -9.44 0.85 14.40
N ILE A 117 -10.01 -0.30 14.75
CA ILE A 117 -10.30 -0.69 16.15
C ILE A 117 -9.30 -1.75 16.61
N ASP A 118 -9.29 -2.89 15.94
CA ASP A 118 -8.38 -4.01 16.19
C ASP A 118 -8.20 -4.86 14.91
N LEU A 119 -7.31 -5.86 15.01
CA LEU A 119 -7.03 -6.77 13.91
C LEU A 119 -8.27 -7.60 13.51
N GLU A 120 -9.05 -8.06 14.48
CA GLU A 120 -10.21 -8.93 14.22
C GLU A 120 -11.28 -8.20 13.41
N SER A 121 -11.65 -7.00 13.85
CA SER A 121 -12.60 -6.12 13.16
C SER A 121 -12.12 -5.77 11.75
N THR A 122 -10.81 -5.57 11.58
CA THR A 122 -10.24 -5.30 10.24
C THR A 122 -10.29 -6.54 9.33
N LEU A 123 -10.08 -7.73 9.88
CA LEU A 123 -10.22 -8.97 9.11
C LEU A 123 -11.68 -9.25 8.71
N GLU A 124 -12.64 -8.87 9.55
CA GLU A 124 -14.06 -8.92 9.19
C GLU A 124 -14.41 -7.89 8.12
N PHE A 125 -13.87 -6.67 8.21
CA PHE A 125 -13.98 -5.66 7.16
C PHE A 125 -13.49 -6.19 5.80
N ILE A 126 -12.34 -6.85 5.75
CA ILE A 126 -11.79 -7.45 4.52
C ILE A 126 -12.76 -8.48 3.90
N LYS A 127 -13.50 -9.24 4.72
CA LYS A 127 -14.45 -10.25 4.26
C LYS A 127 -15.77 -9.62 3.79
N ALA A 128 -16.21 -8.54 4.44
CA ALA A 128 -17.53 -7.95 4.23
C ALA A 128 -17.55 -6.87 3.15
N THR A 129 -16.42 -6.19 2.91
CA THR A 129 -16.36 -5.00 2.07
C THR A 129 -15.86 -5.34 0.66
N PRO A 130 -16.59 -4.94 -0.40
CA PRO A 130 -16.12 -5.11 -1.77
C PRO A 130 -14.93 -4.20 -2.06
N THR A 131 -14.04 -4.65 -2.93
CA THR A 131 -12.93 -3.85 -3.40
C THR A 131 -13.30 -3.03 -4.64
N LEU A 132 -12.59 -1.93 -4.86
CA LEU A 132 -12.62 -1.22 -6.13
C LEU A 132 -12.00 -2.11 -7.22
N PRO A 133 -12.51 -2.07 -8.46
CA PRO A 133 -11.87 -2.77 -9.56
C PRO A 133 -10.44 -2.24 -9.72
N LEU A 134 -9.49 -3.15 -9.99
CA LEU A 134 -8.17 -2.72 -10.42
C LEU A 134 -8.33 -1.94 -11.73
N GLN A 135 -7.85 -0.70 -11.73
CA GLN A 135 -7.78 0.11 -12.93
C GLN A 135 -6.54 -0.32 -13.71
N ASP A 136 -6.74 -0.67 -14.98
CA ASP A 136 -5.67 -0.67 -15.97
C ASP A 136 -5.35 0.80 -16.30
N GLU A 137 -4.06 1.07 -16.51
CA GLU A 137 -3.40 2.39 -16.63
C GLU A 137 -4.29 3.63 -16.76
#